data_AF-A0A5A7U5B1-F1
#
_entry.id   AF-A0A5A7U5B1-F1
#
_cell.length_a   1.000
_cell.length_b   1.000
_cell.length_c   1.000
_cell.angle_alpha   90.00
_cell.angle_beta   90.00
_cell.angle_gamma   90.00
#
_symmetry.space_group_name_H-M   'P 1'
#
loop_
_entity.id
_entity.type
_entity.pdbx_description
1 polymer ?
#
loop_
_entity_poly.entity_id
_entity_poly.type
_entity_poly.pdbx_seq_one_letter_code
_entity_poly.pdbx_strand_id
1 'polypeptide(L)'
;MFKRSITYLKRDDKDLGDEVLRFGTHYEFGDMTWYPSHRKIVYRIDTRVPSNTSGNGVYDFIPFRPTPSIGLALIRASEEEQESRRDAAAKCSSGNLITSTLSLLAYGLTNNGITFLKYPVIGYNNRLQSSGSCLDSLNDLRITTCPWDPSIKGEFFHQTAISIELTMVKSFIEDVQRLAELEPMAFCGLELYNGILMRYVRASTAYLGKQQDGVDFDFTYYRSRDPMSPRLFEDVIEEVEQMAVFKYGGIPHWGKNRNVAFHQVFHKYRDREKFLKIMKEYDPHGLFSNEWTDQILGVEGTVIIYKDGCALEGLCICSQHNHCAPSKGYFCRAGRIYKDARVCSYLQSPNHS
;
A
#
# COMPACT_ATOMS: atom_id res chain seq x y z
N MET A 1 -17.95 -8.41 24.79
CA MET A 1 -17.53 -8.29 23.37
C MET A 1 -18.67 -7.67 22.57
N PHE A 2 -18.41 -6.67 21.72
CA PHE A 2 -19.44 -5.95 20.94
C PHE A 2 -19.58 -6.53 19.52
N LYS A 3 -20.61 -6.08 18.79
CA LYS A 3 -20.80 -6.38 17.37
C LYS A 3 -20.47 -5.16 16.50
N ARG A 4 -20.11 -5.39 15.25
CA ARG A 4 -19.91 -4.36 14.23
C ARG A 4 -21.02 -4.41 13.19
N SER A 5 -21.29 -3.28 12.56
CA SER A 5 -22.23 -3.11 11.46
C SER A 5 -21.47 -2.51 10.27
N ILE A 6 -21.25 -3.32 9.23
CA ILE A 6 -20.41 -2.96 8.07
C ILE A 6 -21.27 -2.77 6.82
N THR A 7 -21.05 -1.65 6.13
CA THR A 7 -21.58 -1.35 4.79
C THR A 7 -20.45 -0.81 3.91
N TYR A 8 -20.31 -1.34 2.70
CA TYR A 8 -19.45 -0.72 1.68
C TYR A 8 -20.26 0.23 0.80
N LEU A 9 -19.73 1.43 0.56
CA LEU A 9 -20.35 2.46 -0.26
C LEU A 9 -19.36 3.00 -1.29
N LYS A 10 -19.60 2.73 -2.58
CA LYS A 10 -18.81 3.26 -3.69
C LYS A 10 -19.28 4.65 -4.09
N ARG A 11 -18.35 5.59 -4.29
CA ARG A 11 -18.59 6.97 -4.76
C ARG A 11 -17.52 7.41 -5.75
N ASP A 12 -17.77 8.52 -6.44
CA ASP A 12 -16.73 9.30 -7.11
C ASP A 12 -15.75 9.87 -6.08
N ASP A 13 -14.49 10.06 -6.46
CA ASP A 13 -13.43 10.55 -5.57
C ASP A 13 -13.20 12.07 -5.66
N LYS A 14 -14.01 12.80 -6.43
CA LYS A 14 -13.83 14.24 -6.69
C LYS A 14 -13.73 15.09 -5.41
N ASP A 15 -14.43 14.70 -4.36
CA ASP A 15 -14.47 15.36 -3.05
C ASP A 15 -13.68 14.61 -1.96
N LEU A 16 -12.88 13.59 -2.34
CA LEU A 16 -12.17 12.72 -1.40
C LEU A 16 -11.29 13.50 -0.41
N GLY A 17 -10.60 14.56 -0.88
CA GLY A 17 -9.75 15.39 -0.02
C GLY A 17 -10.51 16.08 1.12
N ASP A 18 -11.79 16.40 0.93
CA ASP A 18 -12.65 16.95 1.98
C ASP A 18 -13.36 15.86 2.79
N GLU A 19 -13.84 14.81 2.12
CA GLU A 19 -14.58 13.72 2.77
C GLU A 19 -13.71 12.86 3.68
N VAL A 20 -12.42 12.69 3.37
CA VAL A 20 -11.48 11.95 4.22
C VAL A 20 -11.45 12.49 5.66
N LEU A 21 -11.56 13.81 5.85
CA LEU A 21 -11.56 14.39 7.20
C LEU A 21 -12.89 14.14 7.91
N ARG A 22 -14.01 14.27 7.17
CA ARG A 22 -15.35 14.02 7.72
C ARG A 22 -15.52 12.55 8.08
N PHE A 23 -15.16 11.65 7.19
CA PHE A 23 -15.43 10.23 7.35
C PHE A 23 -14.78 9.64 8.61
N GLY A 24 -13.51 9.96 8.87
CA GLY A 24 -12.79 9.49 10.06
C GLY A 24 -13.34 9.98 11.40
N THR A 25 -14.09 11.08 11.41
CA THR A 25 -14.75 11.58 12.63
C THR A 25 -16.13 10.97 12.84
N HIS A 26 -16.80 10.51 11.78
CA HIS A 26 -18.15 9.96 11.84
C HIS A 26 -18.20 8.45 12.10
N TYR A 27 -17.19 7.70 11.68
CA TYR A 27 -17.20 6.23 11.73
C TYR A 27 -16.03 5.68 12.53
N GLU A 28 -16.33 5.12 13.70
CA GLU A 28 -15.34 4.65 14.69
C GLU A 28 -14.27 3.71 14.11
N PHE A 29 -14.65 2.86 13.16
CA PHE A 29 -13.74 1.89 12.54
C PHE A 29 -13.67 2.00 11.02
N GLY A 30 -14.15 3.11 10.46
CA GLY A 30 -14.23 3.28 9.04
C GLY A 30 -12.84 3.28 8.40
N ASP A 31 -12.74 2.66 7.23
CA ASP A 31 -11.59 2.75 6.33
C ASP A 31 -12.08 3.01 4.90
N MET A 32 -11.15 3.32 4.00
CA MET A 32 -11.48 3.57 2.60
C MET A 32 -10.52 2.85 1.67
N THR A 33 -11.01 2.49 0.51
CA THR A 33 -10.20 1.94 -0.58
C THR A 33 -10.32 2.83 -1.80
N TRP A 34 -9.22 3.48 -2.17
CA TRP A 34 -9.17 4.45 -3.25
C TRP A 34 -8.63 3.82 -4.54
N TYR A 35 -9.32 4.08 -5.65
CA TYR A 35 -9.01 3.61 -7.00
C TYR A 35 -8.83 4.84 -7.92
N PRO A 36 -7.63 5.47 -7.93
CA PRO A 36 -7.41 6.71 -8.67
C PRO A 36 -7.65 6.57 -10.18
N SER A 37 -7.27 5.44 -10.79
CA SER A 37 -7.48 5.21 -12.23
C SER A 37 -8.96 5.08 -12.58
N HIS A 38 -9.79 4.64 -11.63
CA HIS A 38 -11.25 4.59 -11.79
C HIS A 38 -11.96 5.90 -11.42
N ARG A 39 -11.26 6.84 -10.77
CA ARG A 39 -11.85 8.02 -10.12
C ARG A 39 -12.95 7.64 -9.12
N LYS A 40 -12.71 6.56 -8.38
CA LYS A 40 -13.66 6.00 -7.42
C LYS A 40 -13.00 5.76 -6.08
N ILE A 41 -13.81 5.90 -5.04
CA ILE A 41 -13.48 5.57 -3.66
C ILE A 41 -14.56 4.62 -3.14
N VAL A 42 -14.16 3.64 -2.33
CA VAL A 42 -15.07 2.78 -1.59
C VAL A 42 -14.90 3.06 -0.11
N TYR A 43 -15.95 3.57 0.51
CA TYR A 43 -16.02 3.80 1.95
C TYR A 43 -16.52 2.52 2.64
N ARG A 44 -15.74 2.01 3.60
CA ARG A 44 -16.19 0.95 4.51
C ARG A 44 -16.78 1.59 5.75
N ILE A 45 -18.08 1.80 5.75
CA ILE A 45 -18.81 2.30 6.92
C ILE A 45 -18.84 1.16 7.95
N ASP A 46 -18.06 1.30 9.01
CA ASP A 46 -17.95 0.32 10.09
C ASP A 46 -18.16 1.00 11.45
N THR A 47 -19.20 0.55 12.16
CA THR A 47 -19.64 1.12 13.43
C THR A 47 -19.90 0.05 14.47
N ARG A 48 -19.67 0.41 15.73
CA ARG A 48 -20.02 -0.41 16.90
C ARG A 48 -21.53 -0.46 17.08
N VAL A 49 -22.06 -1.66 17.34
CA VAL A 49 -23.45 -1.90 17.74
C VAL A 49 -23.52 -2.80 18.98
N PRO A 50 -24.61 -2.73 19.78
CA PRO A 50 -24.81 -3.61 20.92
C PRO A 50 -24.66 -5.10 20.60
N SER A 51 -24.19 -5.90 21.55
CA SER A 51 -24.00 -7.34 21.36
C SER A 51 -25.30 -8.11 21.10
N ASN A 52 -26.44 -7.58 21.56
CA ASN A 52 -27.78 -8.16 21.34
C ASN A 52 -28.39 -7.80 19.98
N THR A 53 -27.74 -6.95 19.17
CA THR A 53 -28.19 -6.66 17.80
C THR A 53 -28.16 -7.94 16.96
N SER A 54 -29.24 -8.23 16.23
CA SER A 54 -29.34 -9.44 15.41
C SER A 54 -28.32 -9.44 14.26
N GLY A 55 -27.72 -10.59 13.99
CA GLY A 55 -26.70 -10.77 12.96
C GLY A 55 -25.59 -11.72 13.39
N ASN A 56 -25.13 -12.56 12.46
CA ASN A 56 -24.05 -13.53 12.69
C ASN A 56 -22.98 -13.43 11.58
N GLY A 57 -22.73 -12.20 11.14
CA GLY A 57 -21.88 -11.93 9.99
C GLY A 57 -20.42 -12.30 10.23
N VAL A 58 -19.75 -12.59 9.12
CA VAL A 58 -18.32 -12.94 9.05
C VAL A 58 -17.69 -12.13 7.93
N TYR A 59 -16.45 -11.70 8.15
CA TYR A 59 -15.63 -11.12 7.11
C TYR A 59 -14.45 -12.03 6.84
N ASP A 60 -14.50 -12.78 5.74
CA ASP A 60 -13.36 -13.55 5.28
C ASP A 60 -12.89 -12.94 3.97
N PHE A 61 -11.93 -12.01 4.05
CA PHE A 61 -11.50 -11.21 2.92
C PHE A 61 -10.99 -12.08 1.76
N ILE A 62 -11.53 -11.86 0.55
CA ILE A 62 -11.31 -12.75 -0.60
C ILE A 62 -9.82 -13.00 -0.91
N PRO A 63 -8.94 -11.97 -0.97
CA PRO A 63 -7.51 -12.17 -1.17
C PRO A 63 -6.79 -12.98 -0.08
N PHE A 64 -7.42 -13.24 1.08
CA PHE A 64 -6.85 -14.05 2.17
C PHE A 64 -7.45 -15.46 2.27
N ARG A 65 -8.12 -15.91 1.19
CA ARG A 65 -8.72 -17.24 1.07
C ARG A 65 -7.80 -18.20 0.33
N PRO A 66 -7.91 -19.52 0.59
CA PRO A 66 -7.15 -20.51 -0.18
C PRO A 66 -7.63 -20.47 -1.64
N THR A 67 -6.69 -20.36 -2.56
CA THR A 67 -6.95 -20.19 -4.00
C THR A 67 -6.21 -21.27 -4.79
N PRO A 68 -6.77 -21.81 -5.90
CA PRO A 68 -6.08 -22.81 -6.70
C PRO A 68 -4.68 -22.38 -7.13
N SER A 69 -3.66 -23.18 -6.80
CA SER A 69 -2.24 -22.88 -7.06
C SER A 69 -1.94 -22.61 -8.53
N ILE A 70 -2.59 -23.34 -9.44
CA ILE A 70 -2.47 -23.13 -10.89
C ILE A 70 -3.04 -21.77 -11.30
N GLY A 71 -4.19 -21.38 -10.73
CA GLY A 71 -4.81 -20.08 -10.99
C GLY A 71 -3.92 -18.92 -10.55
N LEU A 72 -3.33 -19.01 -9.36
CA LEU A 72 -2.37 -18.03 -8.84
C LEU A 72 -1.16 -17.87 -9.76
N ALA A 73 -0.60 -18.98 -10.24
CA ALA A 73 0.53 -18.95 -11.17
C ALA A 73 0.19 -18.30 -12.52
N LEU A 74 -1.02 -18.55 -13.04
CA LEU A 74 -1.49 -17.92 -14.28
C LEU A 74 -1.74 -16.41 -14.12
N ILE A 75 -2.34 -15.99 -12.99
CA ILE A 75 -2.53 -14.57 -12.68
C ILE A 75 -1.18 -13.86 -12.62
N ARG A 76 -0.21 -14.44 -11.92
CA ARG A 76 1.13 -13.88 -11.84
C ARG A 76 1.81 -13.79 -13.19
N ALA A 77 1.77 -14.86 -13.98
CA ALA A 77 2.37 -14.87 -15.32
C ALA A 77 1.74 -13.81 -16.24
N SER A 78 0.42 -13.60 -16.14
CA SER A 78 -0.28 -12.55 -16.89
C SER A 78 0.17 -11.15 -16.47
N GLU A 79 0.35 -10.89 -15.17
CA GLU A 79 0.88 -9.61 -14.69
C GLU A 79 2.32 -9.38 -15.18
N GLU A 80 3.20 -10.40 -15.12
CA GLU A 80 4.58 -10.31 -15.65
C GLU A 80 4.61 -10.04 -17.16
N GLU A 81 3.68 -10.61 -17.92
CA GLU A 81 3.52 -10.36 -19.35
C GLU A 81 3.08 -8.91 -19.61
N GLN A 82 2.12 -8.39 -18.85
CA GLN A 82 1.68 -6.99 -18.93
C GLN A 82 2.82 -6.02 -18.60
N GLU A 83 3.62 -6.32 -17.57
CA GLU A 83 4.80 -5.55 -17.17
C GLU A 83 5.86 -5.54 -18.29
N SER A 84 6.22 -6.71 -18.82
CA SER A 84 7.26 -6.85 -19.85
C SER A 84 6.88 -6.18 -21.17
N ARG A 85 5.60 -6.24 -21.57
CA ARG A 85 5.08 -5.58 -22.77
C ARG A 85 4.71 -4.12 -22.55
N ARG A 86 4.76 -3.63 -21.30
CA ARG A 86 4.26 -2.32 -20.90
C ARG A 86 2.78 -2.10 -21.29
N ASP A 87 1.98 -3.16 -21.21
CA ASP A 87 0.57 -3.14 -21.62
C ASP A 87 -0.31 -2.55 -20.51
N ALA A 88 -0.35 -1.23 -20.46
CA ALA A 88 -1.16 -0.49 -19.49
C ALA A 88 -2.66 -0.77 -19.64
N ALA A 89 -3.15 -0.97 -20.87
CA ALA A 89 -4.56 -1.20 -21.14
C ALA A 89 -5.01 -2.57 -20.60
N ALA A 90 -4.24 -3.63 -20.87
CA ALA A 90 -4.50 -4.95 -20.30
C ALA A 90 -4.43 -4.92 -18.77
N LYS A 91 -3.45 -4.22 -18.20
CA LYS A 91 -3.30 -4.07 -16.75
C LYS A 91 -4.51 -3.37 -16.11
N CYS A 92 -5.01 -2.30 -16.73
CA CYS A 92 -6.23 -1.63 -16.29
C CYS A 92 -7.48 -2.49 -16.47
N SER A 93 -7.58 -3.30 -17.52
CA SER A 93 -8.68 -4.25 -17.69
C SER A 93 -8.70 -5.27 -16.53
N SER A 94 -7.54 -5.84 -16.19
CA SER A 94 -7.38 -6.74 -15.05
C SER A 94 -7.70 -6.05 -13.71
N GLY A 95 -7.23 -4.83 -13.48
CA GLY A 95 -7.55 -4.06 -12.27
C GLY A 95 -9.05 -3.75 -12.11
N ASN A 96 -9.71 -3.37 -13.22
CA ASN A 96 -11.17 -3.19 -13.26
C ASN A 96 -11.92 -4.49 -12.92
N LEU A 97 -11.48 -5.62 -13.48
CA LEU A 97 -12.08 -6.93 -13.22
C LEU A 97 -11.95 -7.32 -11.74
N ILE A 98 -10.77 -7.16 -11.15
CA ILE A 98 -10.52 -7.49 -9.74
C ILE A 98 -11.38 -6.63 -8.83
N THR A 99 -11.32 -5.30 -8.97
CA THR A 99 -12.07 -4.37 -8.11
C THR A 99 -13.58 -4.54 -8.23
N SER A 100 -14.09 -4.80 -9.44
CA SER A 100 -15.51 -5.08 -9.67
C SER A 100 -15.93 -6.41 -9.04
N THR A 101 -15.10 -7.45 -9.15
CA THR A 101 -15.35 -8.76 -8.55
C THR A 101 -15.38 -8.69 -7.02
N LEU A 102 -14.41 -7.99 -6.41
CA LEU A 102 -14.39 -7.76 -4.97
C LEU A 102 -15.65 -7.03 -4.50
N SER A 103 -16.05 -5.96 -5.19
CA SER A 103 -17.28 -5.23 -4.85
C SER A 103 -18.53 -6.09 -5.01
N LEU A 104 -18.63 -6.90 -6.07
CA LEU A 104 -19.77 -7.78 -6.35
C LEU A 104 -19.94 -8.84 -5.25
N LEU A 105 -18.82 -9.40 -4.78
CA LEU A 105 -18.78 -10.43 -3.75
C LEU A 105 -18.68 -9.86 -2.33
N ALA A 106 -19.04 -8.58 -2.15
CA ALA A 106 -19.03 -7.87 -0.87
C ALA A 106 -17.69 -7.99 -0.11
N TYR A 107 -16.58 -8.03 -0.85
CA TYR A 107 -15.21 -8.23 -0.35
C TYR A 107 -15.01 -9.52 0.47
N GLY A 108 -15.99 -10.42 0.48
CA GLY A 108 -16.00 -11.63 1.30
C GLY A 108 -16.80 -11.54 2.61
N LEU A 109 -17.61 -10.48 2.79
CA LEU A 109 -18.58 -10.41 3.86
C LEU A 109 -19.74 -11.40 3.64
N THR A 110 -20.23 -12.00 4.72
CA THR A 110 -21.45 -12.84 4.71
C THR A 110 -22.32 -12.49 5.90
N ASN A 111 -23.65 -12.61 5.78
CA ASN A 111 -24.58 -12.28 6.87
C ASN A 111 -24.70 -13.40 7.91
N ASN A 112 -24.35 -14.63 7.54
CA ASN A 112 -24.54 -15.84 8.34
C ASN A 112 -23.30 -16.77 8.37
N GLY A 113 -22.17 -16.34 7.79
CA GLY A 113 -20.97 -17.15 7.62
C GLY A 113 -20.92 -17.97 6.33
N ILE A 114 -21.97 -17.94 5.51
CA ILE A 114 -22.08 -18.74 4.28
C ILE A 114 -22.26 -17.85 3.05
N THR A 115 -23.21 -16.92 3.09
CA THR A 115 -23.56 -16.09 1.92
C THR A 115 -23.76 -14.63 2.28
N PHE A 116 -23.46 -13.75 1.32
CA PHE A 116 -23.83 -12.34 1.39
C PHE A 116 -25.29 -12.20 0.96
N LEU A 117 -26.10 -11.59 1.82
CA LEU A 117 -27.52 -11.31 1.56
C LEU A 117 -27.74 -9.82 1.36
N LYS A 118 -27.21 -8.99 2.27
CA LYS A 118 -27.38 -7.53 2.24
C LYS A 118 -26.46 -6.81 3.21
N TYR A 119 -26.28 -5.53 2.96
CA TYR A 119 -25.80 -4.56 3.95
C TYR A 119 -26.93 -4.04 4.85
N PRO A 120 -26.63 -3.59 6.08
CA PRO A 120 -25.35 -3.78 6.76
C PRO A 120 -25.15 -5.25 7.15
N VAL A 121 -23.90 -5.70 7.16
CA VAL A 121 -23.51 -7.00 7.71
C VAL A 121 -23.18 -6.81 9.18
N ILE A 122 -23.95 -7.46 10.04
CA ILE A 122 -23.82 -7.35 11.49
C ILE A 122 -23.26 -8.65 12.07
N GLY A 123 -22.19 -8.57 12.85
CA GLY A 123 -21.48 -9.72 13.39
C GLY A 123 -20.57 -9.35 14.56
N TYR A 124 -20.04 -10.33 15.28
CA TYR A 124 -19.12 -10.05 16.39
C TYR A 124 -17.81 -9.46 15.89
N ASN A 125 -17.23 -8.53 16.66
CA ASN A 125 -16.00 -7.82 16.29
C ASN A 125 -14.89 -8.75 15.83
N ASN A 126 -14.63 -9.84 16.57
CA ASN A 126 -13.59 -10.81 16.18
C ASN A 126 -13.87 -11.43 14.82
N ARG A 127 -15.12 -11.81 14.52
CA ARG A 127 -15.51 -12.45 13.24
C ARG A 127 -15.54 -11.48 12.06
N LEU A 128 -15.72 -10.19 12.32
CA LEU A 128 -15.73 -9.14 11.29
C LEU A 128 -14.37 -8.48 11.08
N GLN A 129 -13.35 -8.78 11.90
CA GLN A 129 -12.00 -8.21 11.80
C GLN A 129 -10.90 -9.27 11.66
N SER A 130 -11.25 -10.55 11.57
CA SER A 130 -10.31 -11.63 11.29
C SER A 130 -10.54 -12.19 9.90
N SER A 131 -9.49 -12.28 9.09
CA SER A 131 -9.50 -12.96 7.79
C SER A 131 -8.20 -13.72 7.66
N GLY A 132 -8.21 -14.86 6.95
CA GLY A 132 -7.04 -15.73 6.88
C GLY A 132 -7.36 -17.21 6.74
N SER A 133 -8.53 -17.55 6.19
CA SER A 133 -8.92 -18.95 5.98
C SER A 133 -7.95 -19.71 5.07
N CYS A 134 -7.06 -19.02 4.34
CA CYS A 134 -6.00 -19.67 3.57
C CYS A 134 -5.01 -20.47 4.44
N LEU A 135 -4.84 -20.13 5.72
CA LEU A 135 -4.01 -20.90 6.66
C LEU A 135 -4.75 -22.10 7.26
N ASP A 136 -6.08 -22.12 7.15
CA ASP A 136 -6.94 -23.24 7.55
C ASP A 136 -7.11 -24.26 6.41
N SER A 137 -6.35 -24.13 5.31
CA SER A 137 -6.47 -24.99 4.13
C SER A 137 -6.19 -26.46 4.47
N LEU A 138 -6.96 -27.36 3.85
CA LEU A 138 -6.74 -28.80 3.95
C LEU A 138 -5.33 -29.16 3.46
N ASN A 139 -4.76 -30.23 4.02
CA ASN A 139 -3.54 -30.84 3.45
C ASN A 139 -3.91 -31.55 2.13
N ASP A 140 -4.15 -30.76 1.10
CA ASP A 140 -4.70 -31.16 -0.20
C ASP A 140 -3.59 -31.37 -1.25
N LEU A 141 -2.36 -31.63 -0.82
CA LEU A 141 -1.17 -31.68 -1.68
C LEU A 141 -0.90 -30.35 -2.43
N ARG A 142 -1.29 -29.21 -1.83
CA ARG A 142 -1.12 -27.85 -2.38
C ARG A 142 -1.93 -27.61 -3.65
N ILE A 143 -3.10 -28.24 -3.78
CA ILE A 143 -4.07 -27.89 -4.83
C ILE A 143 -4.53 -26.45 -4.63
N THR A 144 -4.73 -26.04 -3.38
CA THR A 144 -4.98 -24.67 -2.97
C THR A 144 -3.89 -24.16 -2.02
N THR A 145 -3.64 -22.85 -2.02
CA THR A 145 -2.71 -22.21 -1.08
C THR A 145 -3.04 -20.72 -0.88
N CYS A 146 -2.38 -20.05 0.08
CA CYS A 146 -2.39 -18.60 0.20
C CYS A 146 -1.72 -17.96 -1.03
N PRO A 147 -2.24 -16.84 -1.58
CA PRO A 147 -1.71 -16.23 -2.80
C PRO A 147 -0.20 -15.92 -2.82
N TRP A 148 0.38 -15.63 -1.65
CA TRP A 148 1.79 -15.28 -1.44
C TRP A 148 2.67 -16.46 -0.97
N ASP A 149 2.20 -17.71 -1.04
CA ASP A 149 3.02 -18.87 -0.66
C ASP A 149 4.28 -18.94 -1.53
N PRO A 150 5.49 -18.93 -0.94
CA PRO A 150 6.75 -18.85 -1.69
C PRO A 150 7.08 -20.12 -2.48
N SER A 151 6.39 -21.23 -2.20
CA SER A 151 6.60 -22.51 -2.89
C SER A 151 5.91 -22.60 -4.25
N ILE A 152 5.04 -21.63 -4.58
CA ILE A 152 4.40 -21.51 -5.89
C ILE A 152 4.87 -20.25 -6.61
N LYS A 153 4.61 -20.15 -7.91
CA LYS A 153 4.85 -18.93 -8.70
C LYS A 153 3.67 -17.96 -8.60
N GLY A 154 3.18 -17.74 -7.38
CA GLY A 154 2.04 -16.86 -7.09
C GLY A 154 2.42 -15.38 -6.97
N GLU A 155 1.67 -14.65 -6.17
CA GLU A 155 1.86 -13.22 -5.96
C GLU A 155 3.25 -12.91 -5.40
N PHE A 156 3.90 -11.88 -5.96
CA PHE A 156 5.13 -11.31 -5.43
C PHE A 156 5.07 -9.80 -5.56
N PHE A 157 4.88 -9.13 -4.44
CA PHE A 157 4.59 -7.71 -4.36
C PHE A 157 5.50 -7.02 -3.35
N HIS A 158 5.50 -5.69 -3.42
CA HIS A 158 5.96 -4.83 -2.34
C HIS A 158 4.76 -4.07 -1.77
N GLN A 159 4.82 -3.76 -0.48
CA GLN A 159 3.80 -2.96 0.16
C GLN A 159 4.44 -1.79 0.89
N THR A 160 4.19 -0.57 0.42
CA THR A 160 4.58 0.68 1.08
C THR A 160 3.43 1.16 1.96
N ALA A 161 3.73 1.74 3.12
CA ALA A 161 2.70 2.42 3.91
C ALA A 161 3.24 3.68 4.57
N ILE A 162 2.53 4.80 4.40
CA ILE A 162 2.96 6.12 4.87
C ILE A 162 1.80 6.80 5.58
N SER A 163 2.05 7.31 6.79
CA SER A 163 1.09 8.11 7.54
C SER A 163 1.28 9.58 7.21
N ILE A 164 0.20 10.26 6.82
CA ILE A 164 0.18 11.70 6.58
C ILE A 164 -0.75 12.36 7.59
N GLU A 165 -0.31 13.47 8.17
CA GLU A 165 -1.09 14.22 9.17
C GLU A 165 -2.37 14.78 8.55
N LEU A 166 -3.47 14.80 9.32
CA LEU A 166 -4.79 15.21 8.82
C LEU A 166 -4.79 16.59 8.15
N THR A 167 -3.96 17.51 8.62
CA THR A 167 -3.80 18.87 8.07
C THR A 167 -3.25 18.89 6.64
N MET A 168 -2.53 17.85 6.23
CA MET A 168 -1.86 17.76 4.93
C MET A 168 -2.52 16.76 3.98
N VAL A 169 -3.35 15.84 4.51
CA VAL A 169 -4.00 14.76 3.76
C VAL A 169 -4.75 15.25 2.52
N LYS A 170 -5.52 16.35 2.65
CA LYS A 170 -6.28 16.92 1.53
C LYS A 170 -5.38 17.26 0.34
N SER A 171 -4.33 18.05 0.59
CA SER A 171 -3.40 18.49 -0.46
C SER A 171 -2.62 17.32 -1.08
N PHE A 172 -2.28 16.31 -0.28
CA PHE A 172 -1.69 15.08 -0.81
C PHE A 172 -2.62 14.36 -1.78
N ILE A 173 -3.89 14.15 -1.40
CA ILE A 173 -4.89 13.50 -2.26
C ILE A 173 -5.06 14.28 -3.56
N GLU A 174 -5.18 15.60 -3.49
CA GLU A 174 -5.33 16.47 -4.67
C GLU A 174 -4.13 16.35 -5.63
N ASP A 175 -2.91 16.25 -5.13
CA ASP A 175 -1.73 16.03 -5.98
C ASP A 175 -1.74 14.66 -6.66
N VAL A 176 -2.11 13.61 -5.92
CA VAL A 176 -2.22 12.25 -6.47
C VAL A 176 -3.34 12.19 -7.52
N GLN A 177 -4.45 12.91 -7.31
CA GLN A 177 -5.50 13.08 -8.32
C GLN A 177 -4.98 13.77 -9.56
N ARG A 178 -4.19 14.85 -9.43
CA ARG A 178 -3.54 15.50 -10.59
C ARG A 178 -2.61 14.57 -11.35
N LEU A 179 -1.87 13.70 -10.65
CA LEU A 179 -1.08 12.65 -11.30
C LEU A 179 -1.95 11.66 -12.06
N ALA A 180 -3.06 11.22 -11.47
CA ALA A 180 -4.02 10.32 -12.12
C ALA A 180 -4.74 10.99 -13.31
N GLU A 181 -4.92 12.31 -13.29
CA GLU A 181 -5.46 13.05 -14.44
C GLU A 181 -4.48 13.13 -15.60
N LEU A 182 -3.20 13.39 -15.30
CA LEU A 182 -2.14 13.41 -16.31
C LEU A 182 -1.99 12.04 -16.95
N GLU A 183 -1.98 10.98 -16.12
CA GLU A 183 -1.60 9.62 -16.52
C GLU A 183 -2.61 8.59 -16.01
N PRO A 184 -3.78 8.49 -16.67
CA PRO A 184 -4.96 7.77 -16.15
C PRO A 184 -4.77 6.28 -15.90
N MET A 185 -3.81 5.64 -16.57
CA MET A 185 -3.57 4.20 -16.44
C MET A 185 -2.48 3.86 -15.40
N ALA A 186 -1.84 4.85 -14.80
CA ALA A 186 -0.67 4.63 -13.95
C ALA A 186 -0.98 3.92 -12.63
N PHE A 187 -2.20 4.05 -12.11
CA PHE A 187 -2.59 3.49 -10.82
C PHE A 187 -3.25 2.12 -10.92
N CYS A 188 -3.57 1.64 -12.13
CA CYS A 188 -4.14 0.31 -12.35
C CYS A 188 -3.30 -0.83 -11.76
N GLY A 189 -1.98 -0.64 -11.66
CA GLY A 189 -1.09 -1.57 -10.97
C GLY A 189 -1.37 -1.73 -9.47
N LEU A 190 -1.83 -0.67 -8.79
CA LEU A 190 -2.30 -0.76 -7.39
C LEU A 190 -3.66 -1.42 -7.31
N GLU A 191 -4.52 -1.19 -8.30
CA GLU A 191 -5.90 -1.66 -8.32
C GLU A 191 -5.99 -3.18 -8.52
N LEU A 192 -4.97 -3.81 -9.11
CA LEU A 192 -4.77 -5.26 -9.07
C LEU A 192 -4.71 -5.81 -7.63
N TYR A 193 -4.18 -5.03 -6.70
CA TYR A 193 -4.04 -5.37 -5.29
C TYR A 193 -5.06 -4.66 -4.40
N ASN A 194 -6.24 -4.37 -4.96
CA ASN A 194 -7.33 -3.66 -4.29
C ASN A 194 -7.03 -2.19 -3.95
N GLY A 195 -6.24 -1.49 -4.77
CA GLY A 195 -6.11 -0.03 -4.70
C GLY A 195 -5.29 0.48 -3.52
N ILE A 196 -5.48 1.77 -3.18
CA ILE A 196 -4.82 2.41 -2.04
C ILE A 196 -5.73 2.27 -0.82
N LEU A 197 -5.28 1.56 0.21
CA LEU A 197 -6.01 1.43 1.46
C LEU A 197 -5.70 2.62 2.37
N MET A 198 -6.74 3.31 2.84
CA MET A 198 -6.66 4.50 3.68
C MET A 198 -7.25 4.20 5.05
N ARG A 199 -6.45 4.35 6.12
CA ARG A 199 -6.86 4.03 7.50
C ARG A 199 -6.49 5.15 8.46
N TYR A 200 -7.38 5.45 9.41
CA TYR A 200 -7.11 6.50 10.39
C TYR A 200 -6.22 5.98 11.51
N VAL A 201 -5.25 6.80 11.89
CA VAL A 201 -4.35 6.53 13.00
C VAL A 201 -4.38 7.71 13.97
N ARG A 202 -4.48 7.42 15.27
CA ARG A 202 -4.40 8.43 16.32
C ARG A 202 -2.95 8.70 16.71
N ALA A 203 -2.70 9.92 17.18
CA ALA A 203 -1.46 10.28 17.83
C ALA A 203 -1.15 9.32 18.99
N SER A 204 0.13 9.03 19.17
CA SER A 204 0.66 8.12 20.17
C SER A 204 1.72 8.83 21.01
N THR A 205 1.80 8.45 22.29
CA THR A 205 2.83 8.92 23.21
C THR A 205 4.13 8.12 23.12
N ALA A 206 4.17 7.06 22.31
CA ALA A 206 5.39 6.30 22.07
C ALA A 206 6.43 7.16 21.34
N TYR A 207 7.71 7.04 21.71
CA TYR A 207 8.77 7.92 21.18
C TYR A 207 8.95 7.85 19.65
N LEU A 208 8.76 6.66 19.07
CA LEU A 208 8.74 6.43 17.62
C LEU A 208 7.33 6.19 17.06
N GLY A 209 6.31 6.61 17.82
CA GLY A 209 4.91 6.57 17.42
C GLY A 209 4.53 7.74 16.51
N LYS A 210 3.30 7.70 15.99
CA LYS A 210 2.72 8.81 15.20
C LYS A 210 2.48 10.00 16.12
N GLN A 211 2.98 11.17 15.77
CA GLN A 211 2.95 12.34 16.66
C GLN A 211 1.64 13.13 16.58
N GLN A 212 0.92 12.96 15.48
CA GLN A 212 -0.36 13.61 15.21
C GLN A 212 -1.36 12.58 14.67
N ASP A 213 -2.64 12.91 14.77
CA ASP A 213 -3.69 12.16 14.08
C ASP A 213 -3.45 12.25 12.57
N GLY A 214 -3.68 11.15 11.86
CA GLY A 214 -3.38 11.07 10.44
C GLY A 214 -4.12 9.96 9.73
N VAL A 215 -3.81 9.83 8.44
CA VAL A 215 -4.27 8.74 7.58
C VAL A 215 -3.05 7.98 7.09
N ASP A 216 -3.05 6.66 7.34
CA ASP A 216 -2.15 5.71 6.72
C ASP A 216 -2.64 5.42 5.31
N PHE A 217 -1.75 5.57 4.33
CA PHE A 217 -1.94 5.17 2.95
C PHE A 217 -1.07 3.93 2.69
N ASP A 218 -1.71 2.78 2.46
CA ASP A 218 -1.05 1.54 2.09
C ASP A 218 -1.16 1.32 0.57
N PHE A 219 -0.01 1.13 -0.07
CA PHE A 219 0.14 0.84 -1.49
C PHE A 219 0.71 -0.57 -1.64
N THR A 220 -0.03 -1.49 -2.26
CA THR A 220 0.50 -2.79 -2.65
C THR A 220 0.67 -2.81 -4.16
N TYR A 221 1.85 -3.21 -4.65
CA TYR A 221 2.14 -3.21 -6.09
C TYR A 221 3.10 -4.32 -6.49
N TYR A 222 3.07 -4.62 -7.79
CA TYR A 222 3.98 -5.55 -8.46
C TYR A 222 5.43 -5.36 -8.03
N ARG A 223 6.09 -6.46 -7.68
CA ARG A 223 7.54 -6.52 -7.54
C ARG A 223 8.10 -7.54 -8.51
N SER A 224 9.16 -7.18 -9.23
CA SER A 224 9.94 -8.14 -10.01
C SER A 224 10.84 -8.96 -9.09
N ARG A 225 11.10 -10.22 -9.44
CA ARG A 225 12.15 -11.01 -8.77
C ARG A 225 13.55 -10.60 -9.21
N ASP A 226 13.68 -10.00 -10.40
CA ASP A 226 14.90 -9.33 -10.84
C ASP A 226 14.89 -7.87 -10.35
N PRO A 227 15.80 -7.50 -9.43
CA PRO A 227 15.85 -6.14 -8.89
C PRO A 227 16.24 -5.06 -9.91
N MET A 228 16.76 -5.46 -11.07
CA MET A 228 17.10 -4.56 -12.17
C MET A 228 15.96 -4.39 -13.17
N SER A 229 14.77 -4.95 -12.92
CA SER A 229 13.61 -4.84 -13.79
C SER A 229 12.63 -3.77 -13.29
N PRO A 230 12.51 -2.64 -14.01
CA PRO A 230 11.55 -1.59 -13.67
C PRO A 230 10.10 -2.06 -13.79
N ARG A 231 9.22 -1.48 -12.98
CA ARG A 231 7.76 -1.65 -13.10
C ARG A 231 7.18 -0.67 -14.12
N LEU A 232 6.08 -1.03 -14.76
CA LEU A 232 5.24 -0.15 -15.54
C LEU A 232 4.75 1.02 -14.67
N PHE A 233 4.99 2.24 -15.14
CA PHE A 233 4.77 3.48 -14.38
C PHE A 233 5.53 3.53 -13.04
N GLU A 234 6.75 2.97 -12.99
CA GLU A 234 7.67 3.12 -11.85
C GLU A 234 7.73 4.57 -11.38
N ASP A 235 7.86 5.51 -12.32
CA ASP A 235 7.99 6.93 -12.02
C ASP A 235 6.79 7.54 -11.31
N VAL A 236 5.57 7.15 -11.66
CA VAL A 236 4.37 7.68 -11.02
C VAL A 236 4.26 7.20 -9.57
N ILE A 237 4.49 5.91 -9.33
CA ILE A 237 4.41 5.37 -7.96
C ILE A 237 5.56 5.91 -7.10
N GLU A 238 6.79 5.96 -7.63
CA GLU A 238 7.93 6.59 -6.92
C GLU A 238 7.66 8.06 -6.61
N GLU A 239 7.01 8.80 -7.51
CA GLU A 239 6.64 10.19 -7.27
C GLU A 239 5.64 10.31 -6.12
N VAL A 240 4.62 9.45 -6.08
CA VAL A 240 3.63 9.42 -4.98
C VAL A 240 4.31 9.10 -3.65
N GLU A 241 5.21 8.11 -3.61
CA GLU A 241 5.97 7.76 -2.42
C GLU A 241 6.84 8.93 -1.93
N GLN A 242 7.62 9.55 -2.83
CA GLN A 242 8.48 10.68 -2.50
C GLN A 242 7.67 11.92 -2.09
N MET A 243 6.53 12.16 -2.73
CA MET A 243 5.63 13.25 -2.38
C MET A 243 5.06 13.05 -0.97
N ALA A 244 4.58 11.85 -0.66
CA ALA A 244 4.08 11.51 0.67
C ALA A 244 5.16 11.70 1.75
N VAL A 245 6.36 11.15 1.55
CA VAL A 245 7.44 11.22 2.55
C VAL A 245 8.08 12.61 2.65
N PHE A 246 8.45 13.23 1.53
CA PHE A 246 9.30 14.42 1.53
C PHE A 246 8.52 15.72 1.41
N LYS A 247 7.51 15.80 0.53
CA LYS A 247 6.71 17.01 0.38
C LYS A 247 5.72 17.20 1.53
N TYR A 248 5.05 16.11 1.93
CA TYR A 248 4.00 16.14 2.96
C TYR A 248 4.47 15.68 4.35
N GLY A 249 5.77 15.46 4.52
CA GLY A 249 6.36 15.12 5.82
C GLY A 249 5.93 13.75 6.36
N GLY A 250 5.35 12.88 5.54
CA GLY A 250 4.76 11.62 5.96
C GLY A 250 5.75 10.71 6.69
N ILE A 251 5.21 9.92 7.64
CA ILE A 251 5.98 8.99 8.47
C ILE A 251 5.79 7.58 7.91
N PRO A 252 6.85 6.92 7.39
CA PRO A 252 6.75 5.56 6.90
C PRO A 252 6.39 4.58 8.03
N HIS A 253 5.65 3.54 7.68
CA HIS A 253 5.48 2.37 8.52
C HIS A 253 6.80 1.56 8.56
N TRP A 254 7.31 1.31 9.77
CA TRP A 254 8.60 0.67 10.01
C TRP A 254 8.76 -0.70 9.34
N GLY A 255 7.69 -1.51 9.28
CA GLY A 255 7.74 -2.87 8.73
C GLY A 255 7.34 -3.03 7.26
N LYS A 256 7.21 -1.94 6.49
CA LYS A 256 6.66 -1.99 5.12
C LYS A 256 7.54 -1.31 4.07
N ASN A 257 8.28 -0.26 4.42
CA ASN A 257 8.94 0.60 3.43
C ASN A 257 10.36 0.16 3.06
N ARG A 258 10.90 0.78 2.01
CA ARG A 258 12.29 0.64 1.52
C ARG A 258 13.18 1.77 2.05
N ASN A 259 14.49 1.65 1.89
CA ASN A 259 15.49 2.56 2.47
C ASN A 259 15.23 4.05 2.16
N VAL A 260 14.78 4.37 0.94
CA VAL A 260 14.46 5.75 0.55
C VAL A 260 13.49 6.42 1.52
N ALA A 261 12.44 5.71 1.95
CA ALA A 261 11.46 6.28 2.87
C ALA A 261 12.03 6.54 4.27
N PHE A 262 13.09 5.82 4.67
CA PHE A 262 13.76 5.98 5.95
C PHE A 262 14.88 7.02 5.91
N HIS A 263 15.15 7.64 4.76
CA HIS A 263 16.15 8.71 4.66
C HIS A 263 15.79 9.87 5.60
N GLN A 264 16.66 10.13 6.58
CA GLN A 264 16.50 11.18 7.59
C GLN A 264 15.19 11.08 8.39
N VAL A 265 14.51 9.93 8.38
CA VAL A 265 13.20 9.76 9.03
C VAL A 265 13.27 9.98 10.54
N PHE A 266 14.39 9.61 11.16
CA PHE A 266 14.56 9.74 12.61
C PHE A 266 14.49 11.19 13.06
N HIS A 267 14.89 12.13 12.20
CA HIS A 267 14.79 13.55 12.48
C HIS A 267 13.35 14.05 12.57
N LYS A 268 12.39 13.31 11.99
CA LYS A 268 10.96 13.65 12.06
C LYS A 268 10.34 13.36 13.43
N TYR A 269 10.97 12.55 14.28
CA TYR A 269 10.44 12.22 15.61
C TYR A 269 10.93 13.21 16.67
N ARG A 270 10.01 13.98 17.28
CA ARG A 270 10.35 14.93 18.36
C ARG A 270 11.08 14.29 19.56
N ASP A 271 10.70 13.07 19.93
CA ASP A 271 11.21 12.39 21.15
C ASP A 271 12.34 11.40 20.85
N ARG A 272 12.99 11.52 19.69
CA ARG A 272 14.07 10.65 19.23
C ARG A 272 15.23 10.52 20.22
N GLU A 273 15.62 11.61 20.88
CA GLU A 273 16.72 11.60 21.86
C GLU A 273 16.34 10.80 23.13
N LYS A 274 15.06 10.84 23.52
CA LYS A 274 14.56 10.02 24.64
C LYS A 274 14.57 8.54 24.26
N PHE A 275 14.24 8.22 23.01
CA PHE A 275 14.37 6.86 22.49
C PHE A 275 15.81 6.36 22.56
N LEU A 276 16.79 7.13 22.04
CA LEU A 276 18.20 6.75 22.11
C LEU A 276 18.69 6.57 23.55
N LYS A 277 18.24 7.43 24.47
CA LYS A 277 18.58 7.32 25.89
C LYS A 277 18.13 5.97 26.48
N ILE A 278 16.85 5.63 26.30
CA ILE A 278 16.29 4.36 26.80
C ILE A 278 16.94 3.17 26.10
N MET A 279 17.18 3.24 24.79
CA MET A 279 17.88 2.20 24.05
C MET A 279 19.26 1.92 24.66
N LYS A 280 20.06 2.95 24.94
CA LYS A 280 21.39 2.81 25.56
C LYS A 280 21.34 2.30 27.01
N GLU A 281 20.28 2.63 27.74
CA GLU A 281 20.09 2.16 29.13
C GLU A 281 19.77 0.67 29.20
N TYR A 282 18.90 0.19 28.31
CA TYR A 282 18.49 -1.23 28.27
C TYR A 282 19.40 -2.12 27.43
N ASP A 283 20.16 -1.55 26.49
CA ASP A 283 21.12 -2.25 25.64
C ASP A 283 22.47 -1.52 25.58
N PRO A 284 23.22 -1.45 26.70
CA PRO A 284 24.48 -0.72 26.77
C PRO A 284 25.60 -1.33 25.91
N HIS A 285 25.44 -2.59 25.49
CA HIS A 285 26.40 -3.32 24.66
C HIS A 285 25.97 -3.42 23.18
N GLY A 286 24.81 -2.88 22.81
CA GLY A 286 24.31 -2.90 21.43
C GLY A 286 23.99 -4.30 20.92
N LEU A 287 23.57 -5.24 21.77
CA LEU A 287 23.22 -6.61 21.39
C LEU A 287 22.04 -6.66 20.40
N PHE A 288 21.18 -5.66 20.41
CA PHE A 288 20.02 -5.53 19.52
C PHE A 288 20.22 -4.49 18.42
N SER A 289 21.40 -3.88 18.35
CA SER A 289 21.79 -2.96 17.27
C SER A 289 22.58 -3.69 16.18
N ASN A 290 22.45 -3.20 14.96
CA ASN A 290 23.31 -3.52 13.83
C ASN A 290 23.51 -2.27 12.95
N GLU A 291 24.35 -2.40 11.93
CA GLU A 291 24.65 -1.29 11.00
C GLU A 291 23.39 -0.63 10.44
N TRP A 292 22.38 -1.41 10.07
CA TRP A 292 21.14 -0.87 9.49
C TRP A 292 20.27 -0.13 10.52
N THR A 293 20.17 -0.63 11.75
CA THR A 293 19.44 0.08 12.81
C THR A 293 20.13 1.39 13.17
N ASP A 294 21.46 1.41 13.21
CA ASP A 294 22.24 2.60 13.52
C ASP A 294 22.08 3.68 12.42
N GLN A 295 22.04 3.26 11.16
CA GLN A 295 21.74 4.13 10.02
C GLN A 295 20.33 4.72 10.09
N ILE A 296 19.32 3.89 10.38
CA ILE A 296 17.92 4.35 10.49
C ILE A 296 17.74 5.32 11.65
N LEU A 297 18.35 5.03 12.80
CA LEU A 297 18.27 5.83 14.02
C LEU A 297 19.21 7.05 13.97
N GLY A 298 19.87 7.32 12.84
CA GLY A 298 20.75 8.47 12.67
C GLY A 298 21.93 8.48 13.65
N VAL A 299 22.35 7.30 14.13
CA VAL A 299 23.50 7.12 15.02
C VAL A 299 24.78 7.16 14.18
N GLU A 300 24.85 6.36 13.12
CA GLU A 300 26.01 6.28 12.24
C GLU A 300 25.60 5.84 10.83
N GLY A 301 26.28 6.39 9.81
CA GLY A 301 26.08 6.00 8.41
C GLY A 301 24.82 6.57 7.75
N THR A 302 24.42 5.96 6.64
CA THR A 302 23.22 6.33 5.87
C THR A 302 22.50 5.10 5.37
N VAL A 303 21.17 5.13 5.39
CA VAL A 303 20.35 4.06 4.81
C VAL A 303 20.41 4.05 3.28
N ILE A 304 20.90 5.11 2.65
CA ILE A 304 20.92 5.23 1.19
C ILE A 304 22.11 4.47 0.60
N ILE A 305 21.84 3.59 -0.35
CA ILE A 305 22.85 2.77 -1.01
C ILE A 305 22.88 3.10 -2.50
N TYR A 306 23.95 3.73 -2.96
CA TYR A 306 24.15 4.04 -4.37
C TYR A 306 24.84 2.88 -5.10
N LYS A 307 24.17 2.36 -6.13
CA LYS A 307 24.68 1.36 -7.07
C LYS A 307 23.77 1.35 -8.30
N ASP A 308 24.19 0.66 -9.36
CA ASP A 308 23.34 0.44 -10.53
C ASP A 308 21.98 -0.15 -10.11
N GLY A 309 20.89 0.40 -10.63
CA GLY A 309 19.53 -0.01 -10.30
C GLY A 309 19.03 0.33 -8.89
N CYS A 310 19.79 1.09 -8.08
CA CYS A 310 19.40 1.34 -6.69
C CYS A 310 18.03 2.01 -6.51
N ALA A 311 17.57 2.82 -7.48
CA ALA A 311 16.29 3.51 -7.36
C ALA A 311 15.11 2.55 -7.57
N LEU A 312 15.24 1.58 -8.50
CA LEU A 312 14.22 0.56 -8.77
C LEU A 312 13.91 -0.27 -7.51
N GLU A 313 14.94 -0.60 -6.73
CA GLU A 313 14.80 -1.31 -5.45
C GLU A 313 14.53 -0.39 -4.25
N GLY A 314 14.31 0.91 -4.45
CA GLY A 314 14.05 1.87 -3.38
C GLY A 314 15.20 2.01 -2.37
N LEU A 315 16.44 1.74 -2.82
CA LEU A 315 17.66 1.88 -2.03
C LEU A 315 18.23 3.30 -2.09
N CYS A 316 17.93 4.05 -3.15
CA CYS A 316 18.38 5.41 -3.35
C CYS A 316 17.32 6.27 -4.05
N ILE A 317 17.39 7.59 -3.84
CA ILE A 317 16.74 8.55 -4.72
C ILE A 317 17.64 8.69 -5.95
N CYS A 318 17.08 8.55 -7.16
CA CYS A 318 17.91 8.55 -8.36
C CYS A 318 18.61 9.91 -8.53
N SER A 319 19.89 9.88 -8.89
CA SER A 319 20.69 11.07 -9.24
C SER A 319 21.44 10.87 -10.55
N GLN A 320 21.68 9.62 -10.93
CA GLN A 320 22.31 9.20 -12.18
C GLN A 320 21.37 8.27 -12.96
N HIS A 321 21.58 8.17 -14.27
CA HIS A 321 20.72 7.34 -15.12
C HIS A 321 20.88 5.84 -14.86
N ASN A 322 22.08 5.36 -14.55
CA ASN A 322 22.36 3.96 -14.18
C ASN A 322 21.56 3.48 -12.96
N HIS A 323 21.12 4.37 -12.06
CA HIS A 323 20.24 4.02 -10.94
C HIS A 323 18.87 3.51 -11.40
N CYS A 324 18.47 3.77 -12.66
CA CYS A 324 17.16 3.48 -13.23
C CYS A 324 17.16 2.41 -14.32
N ALA A 325 18.26 1.72 -14.60
CA ALA A 325 18.38 0.76 -15.72
C ALA A 325 18.17 1.38 -17.13
N PRO A 326 19.10 2.22 -17.60
CA PRO A 326 18.99 2.89 -18.90
C PRO A 326 19.04 1.91 -20.09
N SER A 327 19.62 0.72 -19.91
CA SER A 327 19.55 -0.37 -20.89
C SER A 327 18.13 -0.88 -21.17
N LYS A 328 17.17 -0.59 -20.28
CA LYS A 328 15.75 -0.88 -20.42
C LYS A 328 14.91 0.36 -20.78
N GLY A 329 15.57 1.48 -21.13
CA GLY A 329 14.91 2.73 -21.53
C GLY A 329 14.45 3.62 -20.37
N TYR A 330 14.92 3.36 -19.15
CA TYR A 330 14.54 4.12 -17.96
C TYR A 330 15.65 5.05 -17.48
N PHE A 331 15.30 6.30 -17.21
CA PHE A 331 16.23 7.36 -16.89
C PHE A 331 15.77 8.15 -15.68
N CYS A 332 16.73 8.55 -14.84
CA CYS A 332 16.44 9.45 -13.73
C CYS A 332 15.95 10.83 -14.22
N ARG A 333 14.71 11.18 -13.89
CA ARG A 333 14.03 12.43 -14.25
C ARG A 333 13.36 13.07 -13.04
N ALA A 334 12.91 14.32 -13.21
CA ALA A 334 12.11 15.01 -12.21
C ALA A 334 10.66 14.51 -12.26
N GLY A 335 9.96 14.56 -11.13
CA GLY A 335 8.52 14.27 -11.05
C GLY A 335 7.66 15.15 -11.95
N ARG A 336 6.43 14.70 -12.21
CA ARG A 336 5.44 15.38 -13.07
C ARG A 336 4.72 16.50 -12.32
N ILE A 337 4.34 16.28 -11.07
CA ILE A 337 3.69 17.25 -10.16
C ILE A 337 4.68 17.74 -9.09
N TYR A 338 5.35 16.84 -8.36
CA TYR A 338 6.37 17.17 -7.38
C TYR A 338 7.74 17.21 -8.05
N LYS A 339 8.16 18.41 -8.49
CA LYS A 339 9.37 18.61 -9.30
C LYS A 339 10.68 18.25 -8.59
N ASP A 340 10.70 18.25 -7.26
CA ASP A 340 11.88 17.86 -6.49
C ASP A 340 12.01 16.33 -6.36
N ALA A 341 10.95 15.57 -6.65
CA ALA A 341 11.05 14.12 -6.75
C ALA A 341 12.00 13.74 -7.89
N ARG A 342 12.79 12.69 -7.66
CA ARG A 342 13.66 12.11 -8.67
C ARG A 342 13.27 10.66 -8.91
N VAL A 343 12.77 10.39 -10.11
CA VAL A 343 12.05 9.16 -10.44
C VAL A 343 12.61 8.49 -11.68
N CYS A 344 12.43 7.17 -11.77
CA CYS A 344 12.85 6.37 -12.90
C CYS A 344 11.76 6.36 -13.98
N SER A 345 11.86 7.31 -14.91
CA SER A 345 10.91 7.45 -16.02
C SER A 345 11.37 6.71 -17.26
N TYR A 346 10.45 5.99 -17.89
CA TYR A 346 10.67 5.40 -19.20
C TYR A 346 10.62 6.49 -20.28
N LEU A 347 11.62 6.51 -21.15
CA LEU A 347 11.63 7.33 -22.35
C LEU A 347 11.59 6.39 -23.53
N GLN A 348 10.53 6.49 -24.34
CA GLN A 348 10.47 5.76 -25.59
C GLN A 348 11.67 6.19 -26.44
N SER A 349 12.50 5.25 -26.87
CA SER A 349 13.54 5.54 -27.86
C SER A 349 12.87 6.25 -29.04
N PRO A 350 13.43 7.35 -29.57
CA PRO A 350 12.90 7.93 -30.79
C PRO A 350 12.90 6.82 -31.84
N ASN A 351 11.72 6.44 -32.32
CA ASN A 351 11.62 5.59 -33.49
C ASN A 351 12.43 6.28 -34.58
N HIS A 352 13.57 5.69 -34.98
CA HIS A 352 14.19 6.05 -36.24
C HIS A 352 13.15 5.74 -37.30
N SER A 353 12.48 6.81 -37.75
CA SER A 353 11.44 6.81 -38.77
C SER A 353 12.05 6.50 -40.11
#